data_AF-A0ABD5DF14-F1
#
_entry.id   AF-A0ABD5DF14-F1
#
_cell.length_a   1.000
_cell.length_b   1.000
_cell.length_c   1.000
_cell.angle_alpha   90.00
_cell.angle_beta   90.00
_cell.angle_gamma   90.00
#
_symmetry.space_group_name_H-M   'P 1'
#
loop_
_entity.id
_entity.type
_entity.pdbx_description
1 polymer ?
#
loop_
_entity_poly.entity_id
_entity_poly.type
_entity_poly.pdbx_seq_one_letter_code
_entity_poly.pdbx_strand_id
1 'polypeptide(L)'
;AQYFTHTSGSCVHSARCGSNLVMEPDGQLYACDHLINAEHRLGRLDEQTLAAAVDASVQLPFGQQKSLRRECQTCSVKMVCQGGCPAHL
;
A
#
# COMPACT_ATOMS: atom_id res chain seq x y z
N ALA A 1 -24.44 6.03 2.61
CA ALA A 1 -23.50 6.63 3.58
C ALA A 1 -22.25 5.77 3.86
N GLN A 2 -21.90 4.80 3.00
CA GLN A 2 -20.78 3.89 3.26
C GLN A 2 -19.39 4.52 3.05
N TYR A 3 -19.31 5.66 2.36
CA TYR A 3 -18.05 6.38 2.09
C TYR A 3 -17.43 7.07 3.30
N PHE A 4 -18.19 7.30 4.37
CA PHE A 4 -17.74 8.17 5.48
C PHE A 4 -17.39 7.42 6.77
N THR A 5 -17.74 6.14 6.90
CA THR A 5 -17.53 5.36 8.14
C THR A 5 -16.68 4.11 7.96
N HIS A 6 -16.30 3.76 6.73
CA HIS A 6 -15.56 2.54 6.43
C HIS A 6 -14.28 2.82 5.66
N THR A 7 -13.23 2.08 5.99
CA THR A 7 -12.01 2.01 5.17
C THR A 7 -12.35 1.36 3.84
N SER A 8 -11.91 1.97 2.74
CA SER A 8 -12.05 1.38 1.40
C SER A 8 -11.38 0.00 1.36
N GLY A 9 -12.05 -0.99 0.78
CA GLY A 9 -11.44 -2.28 0.45
C GLY A 9 -10.45 -2.19 -0.70
N SER A 10 -10.51 -1.13 -1.50
CA SER A 10 -9.53 -0.86 -2.57
C SER A 10 -8.40 0.03 -2.07
N CYS A 11 -7.16 -0.44 -2.22
CA CYS A 11 -5.95 0.23 -1.73
C CYS A 11 -5.79 1.64 -2.31
N VAL A 12 -6.27 1.90 -3.53
CA VAL A 12 -6.17 3.21 -4.20
C VAL A 12 -6.87 4.31 -3.41
N HIS A 13 -7.97 3.99 -2.71
CA HIS A 13 -8.73 4.92 -1.87
C HIS A 13 -8.44 4.76 -0.37
N SER A 14 -7.51 3.87 0.02
CA SER A 14 -7.09 3.71 1.41
C SER A 14 -6.06 4.75 1.81
N ALA A 15 -6.08 5.18 3.08
CA ALA A 15 -5.15 6.19 3.60
C ALA A 15 -3.67 5.75 3.54
N ARG A 16 -3.42 4.44 3.50
CA ARG A 16 -2.10 3.81 3.41
C ARG A 16 -2.10 2.69 2.37
N CYS A 17 -0.92 2.40 1.81
CA CYS A 17 -0.66 1.19 1.01
C CYS A 17 0.09 0.14 1.84
N GLY A 18 0.39 -1.02 1.23
CA GLY A 18 1.16 -2.09 1.85
C GLY A 18 0.33 -3.26 2.41
N SER A 19 -1.01 -3.21 2.34
CA SER A 19 -1.87 -4.33 2.76
C SER A 19 -2.16 -5.36 1.66
N ASN A 20 -1.83 -5.04 0.39
CA ASN A 20 -2.14 -5.87 -0.77
C ASN A 20 -0.84 -6.46 -1.34
N LEU A 21 -0.27 -7.41 -0.60
CA LEU A 21 0.96 -8.09 -0.98
C LEU A 21 0.73 -8.98 -2.20
N VAL A 22 1.78 -9.18 -2.98
CA VAL A 22 1.82 -10.15 -4.08
C VAL A 22 2.94 -11.16 -3.83
N MET A 23 2.73 -12.39 -4.27
CA MET A 23 3.73 -13.45 -4.24
C MET A 23 4.01 -13.92 -5.66
N GLU A 24 5.28 -13.97 -6.03
CA GLU A 24 5.69 -14.61 -7.28
C GLU A 24 5.72 -16.15 -7.13
N PRO A 25 5.68 -16.92 -8.24
CA PRO A 25 5.64 -18.38 -8.18
C PRO A 25 6.80 -19.05 -7.44
N ASP A 26 7.94 -18.36 -7.33
CA ASP A 26 9.09 -18.84 -6.59
C ASP A 26 8.94 -18.68 -5.06
N GLY A 27 7.89 -18.01 -4.58
CA GLY A 27 7.64 -17.73 -3.17
C GLY A 27 8.13 -16.36 -2.70
N GLN A 28 8.68 -15.54 -3.60
CA GLN A 28 9.10 -14.17 -3.29
C GLN A 28 7.90 -13.27 -3.05
N LEU A 29 7.91 -12.53 -1.93
CA LEU A 29 6.89 -11.55 -1.57
C LEU A 29 7.30 -10.13 -1.93
N TYR A 30 6.31 -9.34 -2.37
CA TYR A 30 6.41 -7.90 -2.59
C TYR A 30 5.22 -7.18 -1.97
N ALA A 31 5.42 -5.92 -1.58
CA ALA A 31 4.45 -5.10 -0.88
C ALA A 31 3.26 -4.63 -1.74
N CYS A 32 3.37 -4.71 -3.06
CA CYS A 32 2.35 -4.27 -4.01
C CYS A 32 2.57 -4.94 -5.37
N ASP A 33 1.47 -5.32 -6.03
CA ASP A 33 1.41 -5.83 -7.39
C ASP A 33 1.84 -4.81 -8.47
N HIS A 34 1.70 -3.51 -8.21
CA HIS A 34 2.17 -2.47 -9.14
C HIS A 34 3.66 -2.11 -8.97
N LEU A 35 4.29 -2.50 -7.86
CA LEU A 35 5.66 -2.11 -7.50
C LEU A 35 6.50 -3.34 -7.22
N ILE A 36 6.63 -4.23 -8.21
CA ILE A 36 7.46 -5.44 -8.12
C ILE A 36 8.92 -5.07 -8.42
N ASN A 37 9.61 -4.53 -7.41
CA ASN A 37 11.00 -4.10 -7.50
C ASN A 37 11.74 -4.29 -6.17
N ALA A 38 13.05 -4.00 -6.17
CA ALA A 38 13.92 -4.23 -5.01
C ALA A 38 13.50 -3.43 -3.75
N GLU A 39 12.98 -2.21 -3.91
CA GLU A 39 12.57 -1.35 -2.79
C GLU A 39 11.32 -1.84 -2.08
N HIS A 40 10.52 -2.68 -2.75
CA HIS A 40 9.24 -3.20 -2.26
C HIS A 40 9.27 -4.71 -2.01
N ARG A 41 10.45 -5.32 -2.09
CA ARG A 41 10.68 -6.74 -1.85
C ARG A 41 10.67 -7.04 -0.35
N LEU A 42 9.93 -8.06 0.06
CA LEU A 42 9.68 -8.38 1.48
C LEU A 42 10.39 -9.65 1.98
N GLY A 43 11.13 -10.35 1.11
CA GLY A 43 11.68 -11.67 1.41
C GLY A 43 10.80 -12.81 0.88
N ARG A 44 11.19 -14.05 1.15
CA ARG A 44 10.45 -15.24 0.69
C ARG A 44 9.59 -15.81 1.80
N LEU A 45 8.45 -16.42 1.45
CA LEU A 45 7.53 -16.98 2.45
C LEU A 45 8.10 -18.20 3.20
N ASP A 46 9.07 -18.92 2.63
CA ASP A 46 9.75 -20.04 3.29
C ASP A 46 10.77 -19.60 4.35
N GLU A 47 11.13 -18.31 4.39
CA GLU A 47 12.10 -17.73 5.32
C GLU A 47 11.45 -16.94 6.47
N GLN A 48 10.16 -16.59 6.37
CA GLN A 48 9.44 -15.78 7.36
C GLN A 48 7.93 -16.05 7.35
N THR A 49 7.21 -15.58 8.37
CA THR A 49 5.74 -15.70 8.38
C THR A 49 5.09 -14.64 7.50
N LEU A 50 3.90 -14.94 6.96
CA LEU A 50 3.11 -13.94 6.23
C LEU A 50 2.79 -12.71 7.10
N ALA A 51 2.54 -12.91 8.40
CA ALA A 51 2.30 -11.81 9.33
C ALA A 51 3.51 -10.86 9.40
N ALA A 52 4.72 -11.39 9.53
CA ALA A 52 5.93 -10.58 9.51
C ALA A 52 6.13 -9.84 8.17
N ALA A 53 5.77 -10.47 7.04
CA ALA A 53 5.80 -9.83 5.73
C ALA A 53 4.80 -8.66 5.65
N VAL A 54 3.57 -8.85 6.15
CA VAL A 54 2.54 -7.81 6.21
C VAL A 54 3.01 -6.65 7.08
N ASP A 55 3.57 -6.93 8.26
CA ASP A 55 4.08 -5.90 9.16
C ASP A 55 5.22 -5.10 8.53
N ALA A 56 6.16 -5.77 7.84
CA ALA A 56 7.21 -5.08 7.08
C ALA A 56 6.63 -4.20 5.95
N SER A 57 5.66 -4.74 5.21
CA SER A 57 5.01 -4.08 4.07
C SER A 57 4.33 -2.76 4.45
N VAL A 58 3.54 -2.75 5.53
CA VAL A 58 2.81 -1.54 5.98
C VAL A 58 3.73 -0.45 6.54
N GLN A 59 4.98 -0.80 6.88
CA GLN A 59 5.99 0.13 7.35
C GLN A 59 6.80 0.78 6.23
N LEU A 60 6.67 0.31 4.98
CA LEU A 60 7.45 0.85 3.88
C LEU A 60 7.07 2.32 3.57
N PRO A 61 8.03 3.16 3.18
CA PRO A 61 7.81 4.58 2.94
C PRO A 61 6.68 4.88 1.95
N PHE A 62 6.55 4.13 0.85
CA PHE A 62 5.52 4.37 -0.17
C PHE A 62 4.09 4.29 0.40
N GLY A 63 3.86 3.43 1.40
CA GLY A 63 2.59 3.28 2.07
C GLY A 63 2.31 4.39 3.08
N GLN A 64 3.34 4.81 3.83
CA GLN A 64 3.23 5.88 4.84
C GLN A 64 3.13 7.28 4.22
N GLN A 65 3.81 7.49 3.09
CA GLN A 65 3.91 8.79 2.42
C GLN A 65 2.74 9.05 1.45
N LYS A 66 1.78 8.14 1.37
CA LYS A 66 0.58 8.30 0.57
C LYS A 66 -0.15 9.59 0.95
N SER A 67 -0.64 10.30 -0.06
CA SER A 67 -1.30 11.62 0.09
C SER A 67 -0.45 12.74 0.68
N LEU A 68 0.86 12.62 0.85
CA LEU A 68 1.67 13.69 1.44
C LEU A 68 2.02 14.83 0.47
N ARG A 69 1.75 14.68 -0.83
CA ARG A 69 1.92 15.74 -1.83
C ARG A 69 1.09 16.98 -1.49
N ARG A 70 1.63 18.16 -1.80
CA ARG A 70 1.02 19.46 -1.46
C ARG A 70 -0.44 19.58 -1.91
N GLU A 71 -0.74 19.17 -3.14
CA GLU A 71 -2.10 19.20 -3.70
C GLU A 71 -3.11 18.40 -2.85
N CYS A 72 -2.68 17.27 -2.28
CA CYS A 72 -3.53 16.42 -1.46
C CYS A 72 -3.81 17.05 -0.09
N GLN A 73 -2.87 17.83 0.47
CA GLN A 73 -3.00 18.39 1.82
C GLN A 73 -4.10 19.44 1.95
N THR A 74 -4.44 20.12 0.85
CA THR A 74 -5.51 21.13 0.81
C THR A 74 -6.72 20.69 0.00
N CYS A 75 -6.77 19.42 -0.44
CA CYS A 75 -7.83 18.90 -1.30
C CYS A 75 -9.09 18.55 -0.51
N SER A 76 -10.23 19.12 -0.91
CA SER A 76 -11.54 18.89 -0.28
C SER A 76 -12.02 17.44 -0.38
N VAL A 77 -11.52 16.67 -1.35
CA VAL A 77 -11.91 15.26 -1.56
C VAL A 77 -10.84 14.26 -1.12
N LYS A 78 -9.79 14.68 -0.39
CA LYS A 78 -8.72 13.79 0.11
C LYS A 78 -9.27 12.60 0.88
N MET A 79 -10.31 12.80 1.69
CA MET A 79 -10.91 11.73 2.49
C MET A 79 -11.49 10.58 1.64
N VAL A 80 -11.86 10.87 0.38
CA VAL A 80 -12.42 9.89 -0.57
C VAL A 80 -11.31 9.27 -1.42
N CYS A 81 -10.43 10.09 -2.00
CA CYS A 81 -9.43 9.57 -2.93
C CYS A 81 -8.15 9.06 -2.27
N GLN A 82 -7.82 9.60 -1.08
CA GLN A 82 -6.54 9.38 -0.38
C GLN A 82 -5.34 9.49 -1.32
N GLY A 83 -5.34 10.46 -2.24
CA GLY A 83 -4.18 10.76 -3.09
C GLY A 83 -3.89 9.73 -4.20
N GLY A 84 -4.71 8.69 -4.37
CA GLY A 84 -4.55 7.70 -5.44
C GLY A 84 -3.46 6.65 -5.19
N CYS A 85 -3.12 5.88 -6.23
CA CYS A 85 -2.11 4.83 -6.14
C CYS A 85 -0.71 5.40 -6.38
N PRO A 86 0.27 5.24 -5.46
CA PRO A 86 1.64 5.75 -5.62
C PRO A 86 2.38 5.30 -6.88
N ALA A 87 2.01 4.15 -7.47
CA ALA A 87 2.66 3.63 -8.67
C ALA A 87 2.38 4.44 -9.95
N HIS A 88 1.47 5.42 -9.91
CA HIS A 88 1.09 6.25 -11.06
C HIS A 88 1.34 7.74 -10.82
N LEU A 89 2.16 8.08 -9.82
CA LEU A 89 2.36 9.45 -9.34
C LEU A 89 3.77 9.98 -9.63
#